data_AF-A0A1H2RFH8-F1
#
_entry.id   AF-A0A1H2RFH8-F1
#
_cell.length_a   1.000
_cell.length_b   1.000
_cell.length_c   1.000
_cell.angle_alpha   90.00
_cell.angle_beta   90.00
_cell.angle_gamma   90.00
#
_symmetry.space_group_name_H-M   'P 1'
#
loop_
_entity.id
_entity.type
_entity.pdbx_description
1 polymer ?
#
loop_
_entity_poly.entity_id
_entity_poly.type
_entity_poly.pdbx_seq_one_letter_code
_entity_poly.pdbx_strand_id
1 'polypeptide(L)'
;MVLYSAGKVDYHSQLSALAVFETIAASIFGLILVWWGVYWVLWTSIFLTFLVHLRSEDSIEDGVAIFNRSWERLSKTNASQRFFRVTVVFAVAIGVSWTFWFAPILLDRFGWTLGYQRLVLLGFLSLNITIATVVFVTILAIVILTERRPVASTNDGPSEPSSKRTIFYVLIGLTILLPGAVVSVTGCFIIIRAFATLKHLRKGISRFLQNWTTLMLKTDITTEPELLPGLPSDHTFSFQTFFFQFRADDQSVSEKYGNLLALTIFIPPMFYRLILKSTFWFYAPLMWAAAPPRGLEQDQSGRLKWNPTLARTPVDIAAALIALIGAFLFFFRLWDYSAYQDAAAWAKDNDFPAYWPLLAAGLNPAGLNIWYLLPGVSALLSLVVFVWAMQISSRVRLLQRFPDQLTLWCLYKLNAAKNFLSISTVLVGFCFLLVYYSSSCLLPSALQSAVSALNITECGP
;
A
#
# COMPACT_ATOMS: atom_id res chain seq x y z
N MET A 1 10.98 -27.68 7.88
CA MET A 1 10.28 -27.16 6.70
C MET A 1 8.83 -26.95 7.10
N VAL A 2 8.46 -25.74 7.51
CA VAL A 2 7.09 -25.44 7.96
C VAL A 2 6.26 -25.09 6.73
N LEU A 3 5.23 -25.87 6.44
CA LEU A 3 4.29 -25.61 5.35
C LEU A 3 3.46 -24.37 5.70
N TYR A 4 3.85 -23.22 5.16
CA TYR A 4 3.02 -22.02 5.17
C TYR A 4 1.78 -22.28 4.30
N SER A 5 0.64 -22.50 4.96
CA SER A 5 -0.66 -22.57 4.28
C SER A 5 -0.98 -21.20 3.70
N ALA A 6 -0.86 -21.07 2.37
CA ALA A 6 -1.19 -19.85 1.65
C ALA A 6 -2.61 -19.38 1.99
N GLY A 7 -2.74 -18.12 2.42
CA GLY A 7 -4.02 -17.46 2.69
C GLY A 7 -4.37 -17.22 4.16
N LYS A 8 -3.88 -18.01 5.13
CA LYS A 8 -4.06 -17.70 6.57
C LYS A 8 -2.81 -17.03 7.14
N VAL A 9 -2.90 -15.72 7.34
CA VAL A 9 -1.88 -14.96 8.07
C VAL A 9 -1.83 -15.48 9.50
N ASP A 10 -0.80 -16.26 9.85
CA ASP A 10 -0.58 -16.64 11.24
C ASP A 10 -0.19 -15.40 12.05
N TYR A 11 -1.16 -14.88 12.80
CA TYR A 11 -0.98 -13.72 13.65
C TYR A 11 -0.02 -13.98 14.83
N HIS A 12 0.29 -15.25 15.15
CA HIS A 12 1.25 -15.65 16.19
C HIS A 12 2.69 -15.83 15.68
N SER A 13 2.94 -15.73 14.37
CA SER A 13 4.28 -15.76 13.79
C SER A 13 5.23 -14.75 14.48
N GLN A 14 6.50 -15.12 14.62
CA GLN A 14 7.52 -14.26 15.24
C GLN A 14 7.88 -13.09 14.31
N LEU A 15 8.55 -12.06 14.84
CA LEU A 15 9.06 -10.95 14.04
C LEU A 15 10.19 -11.46 13.13
N SER A 16 10.12 -11.19 11.83
CA SER A 16 11.19 -11.52 10.88
C SER A 16 12.24 -10.41 10.91
N ALA A 17 13.46 -10.73 11.33
CA ALA A 17 14.57 -9.77 11.33
C ALA A 17 14.86 -9.26 9.90
N LEU A 18 14.66 -10.12 8.90
CA LEU A 18 14.77 -9.76 7.48
C LEU A 18 13.66 -8.79 7.06
N ALA A 19 12.41 -9.02 7.49
CA ALA A 19 11.30 -8.11 7.22
C ALA A 19 11.56 -6.70 7.80
N VAL A 20 12.12 -6.63 9.02
CA VAL A 20 12.51 -5.36 9.66
C VAL A 20 13.62 -4.65 8.88
N PHE A 21 14.68 -5.37 8.48
CA PHE A 21 15.77 -4.80 7.69
C PHE A 21 15.27 -4.25 6.34
N GLU A 22 14.44 -5.00 5.63
CA GLU A 22 13.79 -4.54 4.40
C GLU A 22 12.95 -3.28 4.60
N THR A 23 12.21 -3.20 5.71
CA THR A 23 11.35 -2.05 6.01
C THR A 23 12.18 -0.79 6.29
N ILE A 24 13.32 -0.93 6.96
CA ILE A 24 14.30 0.15 7.14
C ILE A 24 14.90 0.56 5.78
N ALA A 25 15.39 -0.39 4.99
CA ALA A 25 15.99 -0.14 3.69
C ALA A 25 15.01 0.52 2.70
N ALA A 26 13.77 0.02 2.63
CA ALA A 26 12.71 0.59 1.81
C ALA A 26 12.31 2.01 2.27
N SER A 27 12.32 2.28 3.58
CA SER A 27 12.06 3.63 4.12
C SER A 27 13.14 4.62 3.71
N ILE A 28 14.41 4.24 3.86
CA ILE A 28 15.56 5.06 3.43
C ILE A 28 15.48 5.33 1.92
N PHE A 29 15.23 4.30 1.12
CA PHE A 29 15.06 4.45 -0.33
C PHE A 29 13.88 5.35 -0.71
N GLY A 30 12.74 5.22 -0.04
CA GLY A 30 11.59 6.11 -0.23
C GLY A 30 11.89 7.57 0.08
N LEU A 31 12.63 7.84 1.16
CA LEU A 31 13.07 9.20 1.51
C LEU A 31 14.08 9.76 0.51
N ILE A 32 14.98 8.94 -0.05
CA ILE A 32 15.89 9.34 -1.14
C ILE A 32 15.10 9.69 -2.41
N LEU A 33 14.10 8.89 -2.78
CA LEU A 33 13.22 9.21 -3.93
C LEU A 33 12.47 10.54 -3.74
N VAL A 34 12.00 10.83 -2.52
CA VAL A 34 11.38 12.11 -2.17
C VAL A 34 12.38 13.26 -2.30
N TRP A 35 13.60 13.08 -1.79
CA TRP A 35 14.69 14.06 -1.91
C TRP A 35 15.05 14.36 -3.38
N TRP A 36 14.93 13.38 -4.27
CA TRP A 36 15.11 13.54 -5.72
C TRP A 36 13.86 14.03 -6.47
N GLY A 37 12.84 14.52 -5.76
CA GLY A 37 11.64 15.09 -6.38
C GLY A 37 10.64 14.07 -6.93
N VAL A 38 10.79 12.78 -6.61
CA VAL A 38 9.89 11.70 -7.04
C VAL A 38 8.69 11.59 -6.08
N TYR A 39 8.07 12.73 -5.77
CA TYR A 39 7.01 12.86 -4.76
C TYR A 39 5.78 11.99 -5.01
N TRP A 40 5.46 11.71 -6.28
CA TRP A 40 4.33 10.87 -6.67
C TRP A 40 4.47 9.42 -6.18
N VAL A 41 5.69 8.88 -6.05
CA VAL A 41 5.92 7.54 -5.48
C VAL A 41 5.56 7.53 -4.00
N LEU A 42 5.91 8.59 -3.26
CA LEU A 42 5.51 8.73 -1.86
C LEU A 42 3.99 8.89 -1.73
N TRP A 43 3.37 9.77 -2.52
CA TRP A 43 1.92 9.99 -2.41
C TRP A 43 1.12 8.72 -2.73
N THR A 44 1.48 8.04 -3.82
CA THR A 44 0.85 6.75 -4.18
C THR A 44 1.15 5.67 -3.15
N SER A 45 2.36 5.60 -2.60
CA SER A 45 2.69 4.60 -1.58
C SER A 45 1.91 4.83 -0.28
N ILE A 46 1.85 6.05 0.26
CA ILE A 46 1.10 6.33 1.50
C ILE A 46 -0.38 5.94 1.30
N PHE A 47 -0.99 6.28 0.15
CA PHE A 47 -2.38 5.96 -0.15
C PHE A 47 -2.64 4.44 -0.33
N LEU A 48 -1.80 3.76 -1.10
CA LEU A 48 -1.92 2.31 -1.31
C LEU A 48 -1.69 1.54 0.01
N THR A 49 -0.77 2.00 0.85
CA THR A 49 -0.55 1.47 2.20
C THR A 49 -1.80 1.58 3.08
N PHE A 50 -2.51 2.71 3.04
CA PHE A 50 -3.76 2.87 3.80
C PHE A 50 -4.80 1.82 3.37
N LEU A 51 -5.00 1.63 2.07
CA LEU A 51 -5.93 0.65 1.53
C LEU A 51 -5.52 -0.80 1.86
N VAL A 52 -4.23 -1.11 1.86
CA VAL A 52 -3.75 -2.46 2.24
C VAL A 52 -3.95 -2.74 3.72
N HIS A 53 -3.74 -1.75 4.58
CA HIS A 53 -3.97 -1.93 6.02
C HIS A 53 -5.45 -2.01 6.38
N LEU A 54 -6.35 -1.45 5.57
CA LEU A 54 -7.81 -1.63 5.72
C LEU A 54 -8.34 -3.00 5.24
N ARG A 55 -7.48 -3.96 4.91
CA ARG A 55 -7.91 -5.31 4.50
C ARG A 55 -8.54 -6.10 5.65
N SER A 56 -9.59 -6.85 5.37
CA SER A 56 -10.22 -7.85 6.26
C SER A 56 -10.27 -9.22 5.57
N GLU A 57 -10.46 -10.31 6.32
CA GLU A 57 -10.69 -11.65 5.74
C GLU A 57 -11.82 -11.63 4.70
N ASP A 58 -12.97 -11.03 5.03
CA ASP A 58 -14.08 -10.89 4.09
C ASP A 58 -13.70 -10.15 2.79
N SER A 59 -12.84 -9.13 2.85
CA SER A 59 -12.35 -8.44 1.65
C SER A 59 -11.34 -9.26 0.83
N ILE A 60 -10.63 -10.19 1.47
CA ILE A 60 -9.76 -11.14 0.78
C ILE A 60 -10.63 -12.14 0.03
N GLU A 61 -11.60 -12.74 0.73
CA GLU A 61 -12.55 -13.72 0.18
C GLU A 61 -13.39 -13.12 -0.96
N ASP A 62 -13.96 -11.92 -0.78
CA ASP A 62 -14.67 -11.22 -1.86
C ASP A 62 -13.74 -10.87 -3.03
N GLY A 63 -12.49 -10.47 -2.77
CA GLY A 63 -11.51 -10.20 -3.81
C GLY A 63 -11.23 -11.45 -4.67
N VAL A 64 -11.02 -12.59 -4.02
CA VAL A 64 -10.83 -13.90 -4.67
C VAL A 64 -12.10 -14.31 -5.42
N ALA A 65 -13.29 -14.13 -4.85
CA ALA A 65 -14.55 -14.46 -5.49
C ALA A 65 -14.83 -13.58 -6.73
N ILE A 66 -14.52 -12.28 -6.68
CA ILE A 66 -14.61 -11.35 -7.82
C ILE A 66 -13.63 -11.77 -8.92
N PHE A 67 -12.39 -12.09 -8.55
CA PHE A 67 -11.37 -12.55 -9.49
C PHE A 67 -11.78 -13.86 -10.16
N ASN A 68 -12.14 -14.89 -9.40
CA ASN A 68 -12.51 -16.20 -9.92
C ASN A 68 -13.75 -16.13 -10.82
N ARG A 69 -14.78 -15.36 -10.45
CA ARG A 69 -15.97 -15.13 -11.30
C ARG A 69 -15.63 -14.40 -12.60
N SER A 70 -14.68 -13.46 -12.55
CA SER A 70 -14.22 -12.73 -13.73
C SER A 70 -13.38 -13.63 -14.64
N TRP A 71 -12.51 -14.45 -14.06
CA TRP A 71 -11.68 -15.43 -14.76
C TRP A 71 -12.52 -16.54 -15.39
N GLU A 72 -13.52 -17.08 -14.69
CA GLU A 72 -14.44 -18.09 -15.22
C GLU A 72 -15.27 -17.56 -16.40
N ARG A 73 -15.72 -16.28 -16.31
CA ARG A 73 -16.41 -15.62 -17.43
C ARG A 73 -15.50 -15.44 -18.65
N LEU A 74 -14.20 -15.22 -18.43
CA LEU A 74 -13.20 -15.19 -19.50
C LEU A 74 -12.85 -16.60 -19.99
N SER A 75 -12.77 -17.62 -19.14
CA SER A 75 -12.41 -18.98 -19.53
C SER A 75 -13.54 -19.74 -20.25
N LYS A 76 -14.74 -19.18 -20.31
CA LYS A 76 -15.90 -19.73 -21.05
C LYS A 76 -16.14 -19.14 -22.44
N THR A 77 -15.57 -17.97 -22.79
CA THR A 77 -15.71 -17.42 -24.17
C THR A 77 -14.82 -18.16 -25.16
N ASN A 78 -15.06 -18.04 -26.47
CA ASN A 78 -14.18 -18.61 -27.50
C ASN A 78 -12.78 -17.98 -27.44
N ALA A 79 -11.72 -18.72 -27.79
CA ALA A 79 -10.34 -18.25 -27.66
C ALA A 79 -10.07 -16.92 -28.39
N SER A 80 -10.63 -16.71 -29.59
CA SER A 80 -10.53 -15.44 -30.31
C SER A 80 -11.28 -14.29 -29.62
N GLN A 81 -12.43 -14.57 -28.99
CA GLN A 81 -13.17 -13.59 -28.18
C GLN A 81 -12.50 -13.30 -26.84
N ARG A 82 -11.80 -14.27 -26.22
CA ARG A 82 -10.92 -14.03 -25.06
C ARG A 82 -9.83 -13.08 -25.46
N PHE A 83 -9.08 -13.42 -26.51
CA PHE A 83 -7.99 -12.62 -27.01
C PHE A 83 -8.47 -11.21 -27.34
N PHE A 84 -9.51 -11.05 -28.16
CA PHE A 84 -10.07 -9.73 -28.49
C PHE A 84 -10.50 -8.93 -27.26
N ARG A 85 -11.24 -9.51 -26.30
CA ARG A 85 -11.67 -8.79 -25.09
C ARG A 85 -10.49 -8.40 -24.20
N VAL A 86 -9.51 -9.28 -24.03
CA VAL A 86 -8.29 -9.01 -23.29
C VAL A 86 -7.52 -7.89 -24.00
N THR A 87 -7.18 -8.04 -25.27
CA THR A 87 -6.48 -7.04 -26.09
C THR A 87 -7.20 -5.69 -26.12
N VAL A 88 -8.53 -5.63 -26.18
CA VAL A 88 -9.30 -4.38 -26.11
C VAL A 88 -9.23 -3.76 -24.72
N VAL A 89 -9.39 -4.53 -23.64
CA VAL A 89 -9.22 -4.01 -22.27
C VAL A 89 -7.78 -3.51 -22.05
N PHE A 90 -6.78 -4.20 -22.59
CA PHE A 90 -5.39 -3.75 -22.60
C PHE A 90 -5.19 -2.47 -23.41
N ALA A 91 -5.69 -2.40 -24.65
CA ALA A 91 -5.56 -1.23 -25.50
C ALA A 91 -6.28 0.00 -24.91
N VAL A 92 -7.43 -0.19 -24.25
CA VAL A 92 -8.14 0.87 -23.52
C VAL A 92 -7.38 1.26 -22.24
N ALA A 93 -6.87 0.31 -21.45
CA ALA A 93 -6.08 0.62 -20.25
C ALA A 93 -4.76 1.35 -20.60
N ILE A 94 -4.10 0.94 -21.68
CA ILE A 94 -2.92 1.59 -22.24
C ILE A 94 -3.30 2.97 -22.80
N GLY A 95 -4.39 3.10 -23.56
CA GLY A 95 -4.85 4.37 -24.14
C GLY A 95 -5.32 5.40 -23.10
N VAL A 96 -6.00 4.96 -22.04
CA VAL A 96 -6.36 5.80 -20.89
C VAL A 96 -5.11 6.19 -20.10
N SER A 97 -4.17 5.26 -19.87
CA SER A 97 -2.88 5.61 -19.26
C SER A 97 -2.12 6.62 -20.13
N TRP A 98 -2.04 6.40 -21.44
CA TRP A 98 -1.44 7.33 -22.39
C TRP A 98 -2.07 8.71 -22.30
N THR A 99 -3.39 8.84 -22.42
CA THR A 99 -4.06 10.15 -22.33
C THR A 99 -3.87 10.82 -20.97
N PHE A 100 -3.94 10.06 -19.87
CA PHE A 100 -3.71 10.55 -18.50
C PHE A 100 -2.26 11.05 -18.28
N TRP A 101 -1.26 10.47 -18.95
CA TRP A 101 0.17 10.80 -18.79
C TRP A 101 0.80 11.63 -19.92
N PHE A 102 0.20 11.69 -21.12
CA PHE A 102 0.61 12.59 -22.22
C PHE A 102 -0.12 13.94 -22.20
N ALA A 103 -1.33 14.04 -21.64
CA ALA A 103 -1.99 15.32 -21.42
C ALA A 103 -1.08 16.40 -20.78
N PRO A 104 -0.31 16.13 -19.70
CA PRO A 104 0.62 17.14 -19.19
C PRO A 104 1.73 17.49 -20.19
N ILE A 105 2.27 16.53 -20.93
CA ILE A 105 3.36 16.79 -21.89
C ILE A 105 2.90 17.69 -23.05
N LEU A 106 1.63 17.58 -23.46
CA LEU A 106 1.03 18.41 -24.50
C LEU A 106 0.55 19.78 -24.00
N LEU A 107 0.32 19.93 -22.69
CA LEU A 107 -0.31 21.11 -22.10
C LEU A 107 0.64 21.99 -21.29
N ASP A 108 1.83 21.50 -20.92
CA ASP A 108 2.64 22.11 -19.86
C ASP A 108 3.97 22.73 -20.33
N ARG A 109 4.29 23.92 -19.77
CA ARG A 109 5.43 24.78 -20.16
C ARG A 109 6.72 24.52 -19.36
N PHE A 110 6.78 23.48 -18.54
CA PHE A 110 7.85 23.31 -17.56
C PHE A 110 9.21 22.87 -18.16
N GLY A 111 10.28 23.26 -17.45
CA GLY A 111 11.65 23.30 -17.96
C GLY A 111 12.20 22.01 -18.59
N TRP A 112 12.98 22.21 -19.65
CA TRP A 112 13.50 21.18 -20.56
C TRP A 112 14.16 19.97 -19.89
N THR A 113 14.83 20.12 -18.74
CA THR A 113 15.59 19.02 -18.10
C THR A 113 14.71 18.00 -17.39
N LEU A 114 13.71 18.45 -16.62
CA LEU A 114 12.74 17.55 -15.97
C LEU A 114 11.77 16.97 -17.01
N GLY A 115 11.43 17.77 -18.02
CA GLY A 115 10.76 17.32 -19.24
C GLY A 115 11.55 16.20 -19.91
N TYR A 116 12.84 16.41 -20.20
CA TYR A 116 13.71 15.44 -20.88
C TYR A 116 13.91 14.14 -20.09
N GLN A 117 14.11 14.19 -18.77
CA GLN A 117 14.20 12.94 -17.98
C GLN A 117 12.89 12.16 -18.01
N ARG A 118 11.74 12.84 -17.90
CA ARG A 118 10.42 12.21 -18.08
C ARG A 118 10.28 11.67 -19.50
N LEU A 119 10.66 12.42 -20.53
CA LEU A 119 10.56 12.08 -21.95
C LEU A 119 11.54 10.98 -22.38
N VAL A 120 12.69 10.82 -21.70
CA VAL A 120 13.59 9.68 -21.90
C VAL A 120 13.04 8.43 -21.22
N LEU A 121 12.53 8.51 -19.98
CA LEU A 121 11.96 7.34 -19.30
C LEU A 121 10.63 6.89 -19.95
N LEU A 122 9.75 7.84 -20.27
CA LEU A 122 8.48 7.63 -20.98
C LEU A 122 8.72 7.33 -22.45
N GLY A 123 9.71 7.94 -23.09
CA GLY A 123 10.14 7.61 -24.44
C GLY A 123 10.64 6.18 -24.50
N PHE A 124 11.43 5.72 -23.52
CA PHE A 124 11.83 4.33 -23.41
C PHE A 124 10.63 3.40 -23.18
N LEU A 125 9.72 3.73 -22.23
CA LEU A 125 8.52 2.91 -21.96
C LEU A 125 7.55 2.87 -23.16
N SER A 126 7.33 4.01 -23.81
CA SER A 126 6.48 4.20 -24.99
C SER A 126 7.07 3.52 -26.23
N LEU A 127 8.37 3.69 -26.47
CA LEU A 127 9.11 3.00 -27.53
C LEU A 127 9.01 1.49 -27.33
N ASN A 128 9.18 0.97 -26.10
CA ASN A 128 8.94 -0.43 -25.82
C ASN A 128 7.48 -0.83 -26.13
N ILE A 129 6.46 -0.16 -25.57
CA ILE A 129 5.03 -0.47 -25.80
C ILE A 129 4.59 -0.31 -27.28
N THR A 130 5.30 0.51 -28.06
CA THR A 130 5.05 0.72 -29.49
C THR A 130 5.77 -0.32 -30.34
N ILE A 131 7.05 -0.60 -30.06
CA ILE A 131 7.83 -1.68 -30.69
C ILE A 131 7.12 -3.02 -30.46
N ALA A 132 6.73 -3.35 -29.21
CA ALA A 132 5.32 -3.43 -28.89
C ALA A 132 4.32 -3.98 -29.91
N THR A 133 3.26 -3.19 -30.05
CA THR A 133 2.14 -3.47 -30.95
C THR A 133 2.62 -3.64 -32.39
N VAL A 134 3.67 -2.91 -32.83
CA VAL A 134 4.17 -2.99 -34.20
C VAL A 134 4.79 -4.36 -34.49
N VAL A 135 5.72 -4.83 -33.67
CA VAL A 135 6.37 -6.12 -33.86
C VAL A 135 5.35 -7.23 -33.65
N PHE A 136 4.48 -7.17 -32.64
CA PHE A 136 3.40 -8.14 -32.48
C PHE A 136 2.49 -8.25 -33.71
N VAL A 137 2.02 -7.11 -34.27
CA VAL A 137 1.21 -7.08 -35.49
C VAL A 137 1.99 -7.60 -36.69
N THR A 138 3.28 -7.29 -36.78
CA THR A 138 4.17 -7.76 -37.87
C THR A 138 4.37 -9.27 -37.78
N ILE A 139 4.57 -9.84 -36.60
CA ILE A 139 4.69 -11.28 -36.36
C ILE A 139 3.37 -11.97 -36.71
N LEU A 140 2.24 -11.42 -36.25
CA LEU A 140 0.91 -11.95 -36.57
C LEU A 140 0.67 -11.96 -38.09
N ALA A 141 1.04 -10.89 -38.78
CA ALA A 141 0.97 -10.80 -40.23
C ALA A 141 1.90 -11.80 -40.92
N ILE A 142 3.15 -11.95 -40.45
CA ILE A 142 4.11 -12.95 -40.96
C ILE A 142 3.55 -14.36 -40.78
N VAL A 143 3.06 -14.74 -39.60
CA VAL A 143 2.47 -16.06 -39.32
C VAL A 143 1.33 -16.34 -40.30
N ILE A 144 0.35 -15.44 -40.39
CA ILE A 144 -0.81 -15.55 -41.30
C ILE A 144 -0.36 -15.66 -42.76
N LEU A 145 0.65 -14.89 -43.19
CA LEU A 145 1.18 -14.93 -44.55
C LEU A 145 2.00 -16.19 -44.83
N THR A 146 2.67 -16.77 -43.82
CA THR A 146 3.42 -18.03 -43.96
C THR A 146 2.52 -19.25 -43.97
N GLU A 147 1.46 -19.31 -43.15
CA GLU A 147 0.47 -20.39 -43.21
C GLU A 147 -0.32 -20.39 -44.52
N ARG A 148 -0.54 -19.21 -45.12
CA ARG A 148 -1.32 -19.08 -46.37
C ARG A 148 -0.53 -19.29 -47.66
N ARG A 149 0.79 -19.51 -47.62
CA ARG A 149 1.54 -19.86 -48.83
C ARG A 149 1.43 -21.37 -49.08
N PRO A 150 0.71 -21.82 -50.14
CA PRO A 150 0.77 -23.21 -50.54
C PRO A 150 2.21 -23.54 -50.92
N VAL A 151 2.81 -24.50 -50.23
CA VAL A 151 4.18 -24.95 -50.53
C VAL A 151 4.13 -25.68 -51.87
N ALA A 152 4.63 -25.02 -52.91
CA ALA A 152 4.88 -25.67 -54.19
C ALA A 152 5.94 -26.75 -53.98
N SER A 153 5.55 -28.01 -54.15
CA SER A 153 6.42 -29.17 -54.00
C SER A 153 7.44 -29.22 -55.14
N THR A 154 8.60 -28.60 -54.94
CA THR A 154 9.75 -28.70 -55.85
C THR A 154 10.96 -29.28 -55.13
N ASN A 155 11.55 -30.30 -55.73
CA ASN A 155 12.42 -31.30 -55.11
C ASN A 155 13.74 -30.79 -54.51
N ASP A 156 14.25 -31.57 -53.56
CA ASP A 156 15.67 -31.81 -53.25
C ASP A 156 16.55 -30.64 -52.77
N GLY A 157 16.11 -29.97 -51.70
CA GLY A 157 16.99 -29.26 -50.77
C GLY A 157 16.62 -29.57 -49.32
N PRO A 158 17.59 -29.75 -48.39
CA PRO A 158 17.28 -29.93 -46.97
C PRO A 158 16.58 -28.67 -46.44
N SER A 159 15.27 -28.76 -46.22
CA SER A 159 14.44 -27.63 -45.84
C SER A 159 14.93 -27.01 -44.54
N GLU A 160 15.43 -25.78 -44.60
CA GLU A 160 15.72 -24.99 -43.41
C GLU A 160 14.44 -24.92 -42.56
N PRO A 161 14.44 -25.38 -41.29
CA PRO A 161 13.19 -25.60 -40.55
C PRO A 161 12.51 -24.26 -40.25
N SER A 162 11.46 -23.96 -41.01
CA SER A 162 10.60 -22.76 -40.90
C SER A 162 10.21 -22.44 -39.46
N SER A 163 9.98 -23.49 -38.65
CA SER A 163 9.82 -23.48 -37.19
C SER A 163 10.78 -22.51 -36.47
N LYS A 164 12.09 -22.50 -36.79
CA LYS A 164 13.07 -21.63 -36.10
C LYS A 164 12.79 -20.14 -36.31
N ARG A 165 12.34 -19.73 -37.51
CA ARG A 165 12.00 -18.33 -37.81
C ARG A 165 10.72 -17.92 -37.09
N THR A 166 9.70 -18.77 -37.09
CA THR A 166 8.44 -18.55 -36.37
C THR A 166 8.68 -18.41 -34.86
N ILE A 167 9.51 -19.27 -34.26
CA ILE A 167 9.88 -19.19 -32.85
C ILE A 167 10.58 -17.86 -32.54
N PHE A 168 11.60 -17.45 -33.32
CA PHE A 168 12.30 -16.19 -33.11
C PHE A 168 11.36 -14.98 -33.15
N TYR A 169 10.46 -14.94 -34.12
CA TYR A 169 9.43 -13.90 -34.20
C TYR A 169 8.52 -13.91 -32.97
N VAL A 170 7.94 -15.05 -32.58
CA VAL A 170 7.08 -15.16 -31.39
C VAL A 170 7.81 -14.70 -30.12
N LEU A 171 9.08 -15.05 -29.93
CA LEU A 171 9.89 -14.64 -28.78
C LEU A 171 10.01 -13.12 -28.68
N ILE A 172 10.29 -12.43 -29.79
CA ILE A 172 10.38 -10.96 -29.79
C ILE A 172 9.01 -10.33 -29.47
N GLY A 173 7.93 -10.77 -30.13
CA GLY A 173 6.60 -10.21 -29.89
C GLY A 173 6.13 -10.39 -28.44
N LEU A 174 6.41 -11.56 -27.87
CA LEU A 174 6.10 -11.85 -26.48
C LEU A 174 6.95 -10.99 -25.52
N THR A 175 8.25 -10.83 -25.78
CA THR A 175 9.16 -9.98 -24.99
C THR A 175 8.60 -8.56 -24.86
N ILE A 176 8.16 -7.96 -25.96
CA ILE A 176 7.80 -6.54 -25.93
C ILE A 176 6.33 -6.31 -25.52
N LEU A 177 5.41 -7.25 -25.76
CA LEU A 177 4.05 -7.17 -25.19
C LEU A 177 4.01 -7.33 -23.67
N LEU A 178 4.99 -8.03 -23.10
CA LEU A 178 4.98 -8.44 -21.69
C LEU A 178 4.90 -7.28 -20.68
N PRO A 179 5.64 -6.16 -20.79
CA PRO A 179 5.51 -5.04 -19.86
C PRO A 179 4.08 -4.47 -19.84
N GLY A 180 3.45 -4.37 -21.01
CA GLY A 180 2.03 -4.00 -21.12
C GLY A 180 1.13 -4.98 -20.38
N ALA A 181 1.29 -6.29 -20.67
CA ALA A 181 0.58 -7.39 -20.04
C ALA A 181 0.65 -7.34 -18.50
N VAL A 182 1.87 -7.22 -17.98
CA VAL A 182 2.19 -7.17 -16.56
C VAL A 182 1.58 -5.95 -15.86
N VAL A 183 1.65 -4.77 -16.50
CA VAL A 183 1.07 -3.53 -15.94
C VAL A 183 -0.45 -3.63 -15.80
N SER A 184 -1.21 -4.04 -16.83
CA SER A 184 -2.67 -4.02 -16.69
C SER A 184 -3.22 -5.18 -15.85
N VAL A 185 -2.57 -6.35 -15.80
CA VAL A 185 -2.95 -7.38 -14.82
C VAL A 185 -2.72 -6.88 -13.39
N THR A 186 -1.57 -6.25 -13.12
CA THR A 186 -1.30 -5.62 -11.82
C THR A 186 -2.34 -4.54 -11.48
N GLY A 187 -2.68 -3.68 -12.44
CA GLY A 187 -3.73 -2.67 -12.28
C GLY A 187 -5.10 -3.27 -11.95
N CYS A 188 -5.50 -4.33 -12.65
CA CYS A 188 -6.75 -5.05 -12.35
C CYS A 188 -6.75 -5.62 -10.92
N PHE A 189 -5.66 -6.23 -10.47
CA PHE A 189 -5.55 -6.72 -9.09
C PHE A 189 -5.61 -5.60 -8.06
N ILE A 190 -4.97 -4.45 -8.31
CA ILE A 190 -5.07 -3.27 -7.42
C ILE A 190 -6.52 -2.77 -7.33
N ILE A 191 -7.24 -2.69 -8.45
CA ILE A 191 -8.65 -2.25 -8.48
C ILE A 191 -9.55 -3.25 -7.72
N ILE A 192 -9.41 -4.56 -7.95
CA ILE A 192 -10.17 -5.59 -7.24
C ILE A 192 -9.92 -5.51 -5.73
N ARG A 193 -8.66 -5.39 -5.31
CA ARG A 193 -8.28 -5.22 -3.90
C ARG A 193 -8.90 -3.96 -3.30
N ALA A 194 -8.78 -2.81 -3.97
CA ALA A 194 -9.33 -1.54 -3.49
C ALA A 194 -10.86 -1.61 -3.31
N PHE A 195 -11.57 -2.14 -4.31
CA PHE A 195 -13.03 -2.30 -4.26
C PHE A 195 -13.48 -3.24 -3.12
N ALA A 196 -12.83 -4.40 -2.99
CA ALA A 196 -13.16 -5.36 -1.94
C ALA A 196 -12.84 -4.82 -0.53
N THR A 197 -11.73 -4.10 -0.35
CA THR A 197 -11.41 -3.41 0.90
C THR A 197 -12.47 -2.35 1.25
N LEU A 198 -12.85 -1.49 0.30
CA LEU A 198 -13.83 -0.43 0.53
C LEU A 198 -15.21 -0.99 0.93
N LYS A 199 -15.63 -2.11 0.34
CA LYS A 199 -16.87 -2.82 0.72
C LYS A 199 -16.88 -3.25 2.20
N HIS A 200 -15.72 -3.60 2.77
CA HIS A 200 -15.58 -4.10 4.14
C HIS A 200 -14.84 -3.15 5.09
N LEU A 201 -14.84 -1.85 4.78
CA LEU A 201 -14.07 -0.82 5.48
C LEU A 201 -14.18 -0.91 7.02
N ARG A 202 -15.38 -1.13 7.56
CA ARG A 202 -15.63 -1.26 9.01
C ARG A 202 -14.86 -2.42 9.67
N LYS A 203 -14.76 -3.57 8.99
CA LYS A 203 -13.97 -4.72 9.46
C LYS A 203 -12.47 -4.49 9.24
N GLY A 204 -12.11 -3.77 8.17
CA GLY A 204 -10.75 -3.32 7.89
C GLY A 204 -10.16 -2.46 9.00
N ILE A 205 -10.92 -1.46 9.46
CA ILE A 205 -10.52 -0.53 10.53
C ILE A 205 -10.09 -1.26 11.81
N SER A 206 -10.79 -2.33 12.22
CA SER A 206 -10.43 -3.07 13.44
C SER A 206 -9.14 -3.89 13.30
N ARG A 207 -8.74 -4.24 12.07
CA ARG A 207 -7.52 -5.01 11.77
C ARG A 207 -6.35 -4.15 11.27
N PHE A 208 -6.52 -2.83 11.18
CA PHE A 208 -5.54 -1.93 10.56
C PHE A 208 -4.11 -2.11 11.07
N LEU A 209 -3.92 -2.08 12.38
CA LEU A 209 -2.62 -2.29 13.02
C LEU A 209 -2.07 -3.71 12.81
N GLN A 210 -2.94 -4.72 12.83
CA GLN A 210 -2.57 -6.11 12.66
C GLN A 210 -2.03 -6.35 11.24
N ASN A 211 -2.66 -5.74 10.23
CA ASN A 211 -2.16 -5.75 8.86
C ASN A 211 -0.85 -4.96 8.72
N TRP A 212 -0.74 -3.79 9.36
CA TRP A 212 0.50 -2.99 9.38
C TRP A 212 1.68 -3.76 10.00
N THR A 213 1.50 -4.32 11.19
CA THR A 213 2.56 -5.11 11.87
C THR A 213 2.96 -6.33 11.05
N THR A 214 2.00 -7.04 10.42
CA THR A 214 2.31 -8.15 9.53
C THR A 214 3.14 -7.70 8.33
N LEU A 215 2.67 -6.70 7.57
CA LEU A 215 3.35 -6.25 6.35
C LEU A 215 4.75 -5.69 6.64
N MET A 216 4.91 -4.93 7.73
CA MET A 216 6.15 -4.21 8.04
C MET A 216 7.17 -5.06 8.79
N LEU A 217 6.74 -6.00 9.63
CA LEU A 217 7.62 -6.67 10.61
C LEU A 217 7.62 -8.21 10.52
N LYS A 218 6.74 -8.80 9.69
CA LYS A 218 6.61 -10.27 9.55
C LYS A 218 6.83 -10.73 8.11
N THR A 219 6.22 -10.04 7.14
CA THR A 219 6.37 -10.34 5.71
C THR A 219 7.72 -9.82 5.20
N ASP A 220 8.58 -10.74 4.78
CA ASP A 220 9.89 -10.46 4.16
C ASP A 220 9.87 -10.77 2.65
N ILE A 221 11.03 -10.70 2.00
CA ILE A 221 11.26 -11.01 0.58
C ILE A 221 11.23 -12.51 0.29
N THR A 222 11.38 -13.37 1.32
CA THR A 222 11.26 -14.82 1.18
C THR A 222 9.81 -15.29 1.18
N THR A 223 8.91 -14.48 1.76
CA THR A 223 7.47 -14.67 1.64
C THR A 223 7.05 -14.53 0.18
N GLU A 224 6.33 -15.51 -0.36
CA GLU A 224 6.01 -15.57 -1.78
C GLU A 224 5.24 -14.33 -2.29
N PRO A 225 5.43 -13.92 -3.56
CA PRO A 225 4.68 -12.82 -4.15
C PRO A 225 3.23 -13.23 -4.46
N GLU A 226 2.28 -12.68 -3.70
CA GLU A 226 0.85 -12.88 -3.94
C GLU A 226 0.29 -11.82 -4.92
N LEU A 227 -0.15 -12.26 -6.11
CA LEU A 227 -0.94 -11.42 -7.05
C LEU A 227 -2.27 -10.97 -6.45
N LEU A 228 -2.89 -11.83 -5.66
CA LEU A 228 -4.07 -11.55 -4.84
C LEU A 228 -3.92 -12.37 -3.55
N PRO A 229 -4.06 -11.76 -2.36
CA PRO A 229 -3.97 -12.51 -1.12
C PRO A 229 -5.11 -13.52 -1.00
N GLY A 230 -4.90 -14.59 -0.25
CA GLY A 230 -5.92 -15.62 -0.03
C GLY A 230 -6.23 -16.51 -1.23
N LEU A 231 -5.46 -16.43 -2.32
CA LEU A 231 -5.50 -17.46 -3.35
C LEU A 231 -4.98 -18.79 -2.77
N PRO A 232 -5.63 -19.93 -3.05
CA PRO A 232 -5.11 -21.26 -2.72
C PRO A 232 -3.73 -21.50 -3.34
N SER A 233 -2.88 -22.31 -2.68
CA SER A 233 -1.53 -22.63 -3.15
C SER A 233 -1.53 -23.40 -4.49
N ASP A 234 -2.57 -24.21 -4.73
CA ASP A 234 -2.83 -24.97 -5.96
C ASP A 234 -3.50 -24.13 -7.06
N HIS A 235 -3.81 -22.86 -6.81
CA HIS A 235 -4.45 -22.00 -7.80
C HIS A 235 -3.53 -21.73 -9.00
N THR A 236 -4.09 -21.64 -10.22
CA THR A 236 -3.35 -21.38 -11.46
C THR A 236 -2.56 -20.06 -11.47
N PHE A 237 -2.90 -19.13 -10.57
CA PHE A 237 -2.24 -17.84 -10.38
C PHE A 237 -1.38 -17.76 -9.11
N SER A 238 -1.13 -18.88 -8.43
CA SER A 238 -0.15 -18.91 -7.34
C SER A 238 1.27 -18.85 -7.89
N PHE A 239 2.20 -18.27 -7.12
CA PHE A 239 3.61 -18.25 -7.48
C PHE A 239 4.18 -19.69 -7.53
N GLN A 240 3.79 -20.55 -6.59
CA GLN A 240 4.21 -21.96 -6.56
C GLN A 240 3.83 -22.71 -7.83
N THR A 241 2.60 -22.56 -8.32
CA THR A 241 2.12 -23.24 -9.53
C THR A 241 2.94 -22.81 -10.76
N PHE A 242 3.15 -21.50 -10.95
CA PHE A 242 3.99 -21.00 -12.06
C PHE A 242 5.46 -21.42 -11.92
N PHE A 243 6.01 -21.42 -10.71
CA PHE A 243 7.39 -21.79 -10.44
C PHE A 243 7.64 -23.30 -10.61
N PHE A 244 6.68 -24.13 -10.21
CA PHE A 244 6.69 -25.57 -10.45
C PHE A 244 6.54 -25.88 -11.95
N GLN A 245 5.63 -25.20 -12.65
CA GLN A 245 5.52 -25.31 -14.11
C GLN A 245 6.83 -24.91 -14.80
N PHE A 246 7.46 -23.80 -14.42
CA PHE A 246 8.77 -23.40 -14.96
C PHE A 246 9.89 -24.43 -14.70
N ARG A 247 9.84 -25.14 -13.57
CA ARG A 247 10.82 -26.17 -13.19
C ARG A 247 10.55 -27.56 -13.78
N ALA A 248 9.44 -27.79 -14.48
CA ALA A 248 9.15 -29.10 -15.05
C ALA A 248 10.14 -29.43 -16.19
N ASP A 249 10.89 -30.52 -16.05
CA ASP A 249 11.96 -30.86 -16.98
C ASP A 249 11.47 -31.20 -18.39
N ASP A 250 10.30 -31.83 -18.52
CA ASP A 250 9.73 -32.33 -19.79
C ASP A 250 9.19 -31.24 -20.73
N GLN A 251 9.24 -29.96 -20.35
CA GLN A 251 8.71 -28.87 -21.17
C GLN A 251 9.60 -28.48 -22.36
N SER A 252 8.96 -28.12 -23.47
CA SER A 252 9.63 -27.52 -24.62
C SER A 252 10.29 -26.19 -24.27
N VAL A 253 11.32 -25.79 -25.04
CA VAL A 253 12.02 -24.50 -24.84
C VAL A 253 11.05 -23.31 -24.92
N SER A 254 10.05 -23.38 -25.79
CA SER A 254 8.97 -22.39 -25.91
C SER A 254 8.09 -22.29 -24.66
N GLU A 255 7.75 -23.42 -24.03
CA GLU A 255 6.95 -23.44 -22.80
C GLU A 255 7.78 -22.95 -21.60
N LYS A 256 9.04 -23.39 -21.46
CA LYS A 256 9.94 -22.89 -20.41
C LYS A 256 10.15 -21.37 -20.51
N TYR A 257 10.29 -20.84 -21.73
CA TYR A 257 10.36 -19.39 -21.94
C TYR A 257 9.03 -18.68 -21.66
N GLY A 258 7.89 -19.24 -22.09
CA GLY A 258 6.56 -18.72 -21.78
C GLY A 258 6.29 -18.65 -20.27
N ASN A 259 6.68 -19.69 -19.53
CA ASN A 259 6.58 -19.77 -18.08
C ASN A 259 7.53 -18.79 -17.38
N LEU A 260 8.75 -18.61 -17.89
CA LEU A 260 9.68 -17.59 -17.41
C LEU A 260 9.11 -16.16 -17.57
N LEU A 261 8.52 -15.86 -18.73
CA LEU A 261 7.87 -14.57 -18.95
C LEU A 261 6.60 -14.42 -18.09
N ALA A 262 5.82 -15.48 -17.89
CA ALA A 262 4.69 -15.46 -16.96
C ALA A 262 5.14 -15.16 -15.52
N LEU A 263 6.28 -15.68 -15.07
CA LEU A 263 6.85 -15.35 -13.75
C LEU A 263 7.15 -13.84 -13.56
N THR A 264 7.37 -13.07 -14.64
CA THR A 264 7.58 -11.61 -14.53
C THR A 264 6.36 -10.87 -13.99
N ILE A 265 5.16 -11.47 -14.06
CA ILE A 265 3.93 -10.89 -13.49
C ILE A 265 3.98 -10.73 -11.97
N PHE A 266 4.89 -11.46 -11.30
CA PHE A 266 5.12 -11.39 -9.86
C PHE A 266 6.16 -10.31 -9.47
N ILE A 267 6.84 -9.70 -10.45
CA ILE A 267 7.80 -8.60 -10.19
C ILE A 267 7.10 -7.35 -9.64
N PRO A 268 5.98 -6.84 -10.22
CA PRO A 268 5.29 -5.69 -9.64
C PRO A 268 4.75 -5.93 -8.22
N PRO A 269 4.15 -7.09 -7.85
CA PRO A 269 3.82 -7.41 -6.46
C PRO A 269 5.02 -7.32 -5.48
N MET A 270 6.23 -7.68 -5.91
CA MET A 270 7.44 -7.55 -5.08
C MET A 270 7.84 -6.08 -4.90
N PHE A 271 7.91 -5.31 -5.99
CA PHE A 271 8.16 -3.86 -5.91
C PHE A 271 7.07 -3.14 -5.11
N TYR A 272 5.81 -3.51 -5.29
CA TYR A 272 4.68 -3.01 -4.53
C TYR A 272 4.89 -3.24 -3.03
N ARG A 273 5.28 -4.44 -2.58
CA ARG A 273 5.60 -4.70 -1.17
C ARG A 273 6.67 -3.74 -0.62
N LEU A 274 7.75 -3.50 -1.38
CA LEU A 274 8.80 -2.54 -0.99
C LEU A 274 8.28 -1.09 -0.97
N ILE A 275 7.47 -0.69 -1.95
CA ILE A 275 6.83 0.62 -2.03
C ILE A 275 5.92 0.83 -0.80
N LEU A 276 5.12 -0.16 -0.39
CA LEU A 276 4.33 -0.05 0.84
C LEU A 276 5.23 0.11 2.07
N LYS A 277 6.28 -0.72 2.19
CA LYS A 277 7.26 -0.64 3.29
C LYS A 277 7.95 0.72 3.39
N SER A 278 8.15 1.43 2.28
CA SER A 278 8.77 2.77 2.26
C SER A 278 8.01 3.82 3.09
N THR A 279 6.73 3.57 3.39
CA THR A 279 5.87 4.47 4.18
C THR A 279 5.93 4.25 5.69
N PHE A 280 6.78 3.32 6.15
CA PHE A 280 6.86 2.96 7.56
C PHE A 280 7.11 4.16 8.47
N TRP A 281 7.96 5.11 8.08
CA TRP A 281 8.24 6.32 8.86
C TRP A 281 7.00 7.18 9.15
N PHE A 282 6.04 7.22 8.21
CA PHE A 282 4.79 7.98 8.36
C PHE A 282 3.80 7.24 9.27
N TYR A 283 3.67 5.93 9.08
CA TYR A 283 2.69 5.12 9.80
C TYR A 283 3.16 4.66 11.19
N ALA A 284 4.45 4.38 11.41
CA ALA A 284 4.94 3.76 12.65
C ALA A 284 4.58 4.55 13.92
N PRO A 285 4.76 5.89 14.00
CA PRO A 285 4.40 6.64 15.22
C PRO A 285 2.90 6.58 15.50
N LEU A 286 2.08 6.71 14.45
CA LEU A 286 0.62 6.65 14.53
C LEU A 286 0.13 5.24 14.92
N MET A 287 0.77 4.20 14.41
CA MET A 287 0.42 2.80 14.68
C MET A 287 0.82 2.35 16.08
N TRP A 288 1.98 2.81 16.56
CA TRP A 288 2.40 2.57 17.94
C TRP A 288 1.52 3.33 18.94
N ALA A 289 1.10 4.56 18.64
CA ALA A 289 0.05 5.24 19.42
C ALA A 289 -1.28 4.45 19.38
N ALA A 290 -1.72 3.99 18.20
CA ALA A 290 -2.93 3.19 18.01
C ALA A 290 -2.87 1.73 18.54
N ALA A 291 -1.78 1.32 19.20
CA ALA A 291 -1.64 -0.04 19.71
C ALA A 291 -2.72 -0.40 20.76
N PRO A 292 -3.51 -1.48 20.57
CA PRO A 292 -4.39 -1.97 21.62
C PRO A 292 -3.56 -2.54 22.77
N PRO A 293 -4.03 -2.42 24.03
CA PRO A 293 -3.35 -3.06 25.15
C PRO A 293 -3.37 -4.58 24.94
N ARG A 294 -2.20 -5.19 24.80
CA ARG A 294 -2.04 -6.62 24.44
C ARG A 294 -2.69 -7.62 25.41
N GLY A 295 -2.93 -7.21 26.65
CA GLY A 295 -3.69 -8.00 27.62
C GLY A 295 -5.19 -8.06 27.36
N LEU A 296 -5.75 -7.28 26.43
CA LEU A 296 -7.18 -7.28 26.11
C LEU A 296 -7.46 -8.17 24.89
N GLU A 297 -8.01 -9.36 25.16
CA GLU A 297 -8.43 -10.32 24.13
C GLU A 297 -9.96 -10.30 23.96
N GLN A 298 -10.43 -10.64 22.75
CA GLN A 298 -11.83 -10.92 22.49
C GLN A 298 -11.97 -12.41 22.15
N ASP A 299 -12.80 -13.11 22.92
CA ASP A 299 -13.12 -14.52 22.72
C ASP A 299 -14.01 -14.72 21.47
N GLN A 300 -14.13 -15.96 20.99
CA GLN A 300 -15.03 -16.35 19.89
C GLN A 300 -16.49 -15.97 20.17
N SER A 301 -16.90 -15.98 21.44
CA SER A 301 -18.24 -15.51 21.90
C SER A 301 -18.41 -13.98 21.85
N GLY A 302 -17.40 -13.22 21.43
CA GLY A 302 -17.38 -11.75 21.45
C GLY A 302 -17.13 -11.16 22.84
N ARG A 303 -17.02 -11.98 23.89
CA ARG A 303 -16.74 -11.54 25.27
C ARG A 303 -15.29 -11.06 25.41
N LEU A 304 -15.07 -10.04 26.24
CA LEU A 304 -13.74 -9.51 26.49
C LEU A 304 -13.08 -10.27 27.64
N LYS A 305 -11.81 -10.64 27.47
CA LYS A 305 -11.00 -11.34 28.46
C LYS A 305 -9.71 -10.58 28.70
N TRP A 306 -9.25 -10.55 29.95
CA TRP A 306 -7.93 -10.02 30.29
C TRP A 306 -6.91 -11.15 30.42
N ASN A 307 -5.86 -11.11 29.61
CA ASN A 307 -4.73 -12.03 29.67
C ASN A 307 -3.53 -11.35 30.36
N PRO A 308 -3.21 -11.70 31.63
CA PRO A 308 -2.17 -11.01 32.40
C PRO A 308 -0.74 -11.33 31.95
N THR A 309 -0.52 -12.36 31.13
CA THR A 309 0.82 -12.72 30.61
C THR A 309 1.25 -11.83 29.44
N LEU A 310 0.30 -11.33 28.65
CA LEU A 310 0.54 -10.46 27.50
C LEU A 310 0.57 -8.96 27.86
N ALA A 311 0.25 -8.60 29.10
CA ALA A 311 0.34 -7.23 29.58
C ALA A 311 1.77 -6.87 30.00
N ARG A 312 2.24 -5.67 29.62
CA ARG A 312 3.56 -5.09 29.92
C ARG A 312 4.72 -5.67 29.09
N THR A 313 4.49 -5.94 27.82
CA THR A 313 5.60 -6.26 26.89
C THR A 313 6.45 -5.01 26.63
N PRO A 314 7.74 -5.15 26.24
CA PRO A 314 8.59 -4.01 25.88
C PRO A 314 7.99 -3.13 24.76
N VAL A 315 7.17 -3.71 23.89
CA VAL A 315 6.45 -2.99 22.82
C VAL A 315 5.37 -2.06 23.39
N ASP A 316 4.68 -2.46 24.47
CA ASP A 316 3.69 -1.60 25.13
C ASP A 316 4.39 -0.40 25.79
N ILE A 317 5.59 -0.59 26.33
CA ILE A 317 6.43 0.47 26.91
C ILE A 317 6.93 1.42 25.82
N ALA A 318 7.41 0.89 24.69
CA ALA A 318 7.82 1.71 23.54
C ALA A 318 6.65 2.54 22.99
N ALA A 319 5.47 1.93 22.82
CA ALA A 319 4.24 2.63 22.43
C ALA A 319 3.87 3.75 23.41
N ALA A 320 3.98 3.51 24.73
CA ALA A 320 3.76 4.51 25.75
C ALA A 320 4.78 5.66 25.71
N LEU A 321 6.06 5.36 25.43
CA LEU A 321 7.11 6.38 25.26
C LEU A 321 6.83 7.28 24.05
N ILE A 322 6.43 6.70 22.92
CA ILE A 322 6.04 7.44 21.71
C ILE A 322 4.81 8.30 21.97
N ALA A 323 3.81 7.77 22.68
CA ALA A 323 2.66 8.55 23.12
C ALA A 323 3.04 9.68 24.09
N LEU A 324 4.02 9.47 24.97
CA LEU A 324 4.53 10.50 25.88
C LEU A 324 5.23 11.63 25.12
N ILE A 325 6.07 11.29 24.14
CA ILE A 325 6.72 12.27 23.25
C ILE A 325 5.66 13.02 22.43
N GLY A 326 4.66 12.33 21.88
CA GLY A 326 3.56 12.95 21.12
C GLY A 326 2.71 13.90 21.98
N ALA A 327 2.40 13.51 23.22
CA ALA A 327 1.68 14.36 24.16
C ALA A 327 2.52 15.58 24.61
N PHE A 328 3.82 15.39 24.85
CA PHE A 328 4.74 16.49 25.15
C PHE A 328 4.83 17.50 24.00
N LEU A 329 5.00 17.02 22.76
CA LEU A 329 5.03 17.88 21.57
C LEU A 329 3.70 18.60 21.34
N PHE A 330 2.56 17.96 21.65
CA PHE A 330 1.24 18.60 21.61
C PHE A 330 1.12 19.73 22.64
N PHE A 331 1.50 19.50 23.91
CA PHE A 331 1.50 20.56 24.92
C PHE A 331 2.50 21.67 24.60
N PHE A 332 3.70 21.33 24.11
CA PHE A 332 4.70 22.30 23.66
C PHE A 332 4.18 23.17 22.50
N ARG A 333 3.32 22.63 21.63
CA ARG A 333 2.70 23.40 20.53
C ARG A 333 1.48 24.22 20.96
N LEU A 334 0.75 23.77 21.97
CA LEU A 334 -0.32 24.54 22.62
C LEU A 334 0.22 25.68 23.50
N TRP A 335 1.47 25.56 23.97
CA TRP A 335 2.12 26.55 24.81
C TRP A 335 2.75 27.68 23.99
N ASP A 336 2.29 28.90 24.25
CA ASP A 336 2.82 30.14 23.71
C ASP A 336 3.66 30.85 24.77
N TYR A 337 4.97 30.90 24.53
CA TYR A 337 5.93 31.50 25.46
C TYR A 337 5.76 33.02 25.59
N SER A 338 5.38 33.72 24.51
CA SER A 338 5.10 35.17 24.56
C SER A 338 3.89 35.46 25.44
N ALA A 339 2.78 34.75 25.23
CA ALA A 339 1.58 34.93 26.04
C ALA A 339 1.83 34.68 27.55
N TYR A 340 2.68 33.69 27.87
CA TYR A 340 3.13 33.46 29.24
C TYR A 340 4.01 34.61 29.77
N GLN A 341 4.94 35.15 28.98
CA GLN A 341 5.77 36.29 29.40
C GLN A 341 4.93 37.55 29.64
N ASP A 342 3.96 37.84 28.78
CA ASP A 342 3.06 38.99 28.90
C ASP A 342 2.19 38.88 30.16
N ALA A 343 1.62 37.68 30.42
CA ALA A 343 0.85 37.42 31.62
C ALA A 343 1.71 37.49 32.91
N ALA A 344 2.95 37.02 32.87
CA ALA A 344 3.89 37.10 33.98
C ALA A 344 4.37 38.53 34.26
N ALA A 345 4.57 39.34 33.22
CA ALA A 345 4.85 40.77 33.35
C ALA A 345 3.66 41.51 33.98
N TRP A 346 2.44 41.29 33.46
CA TRP A 346 1.22 41.86 34.03
C TRP A 346 1.03 41.48 35.50
N ALA A 347 1.25 40.23 35.87
CA ALA A 347 1.13 39.78 37.26
C ALA A 347 2.14 40.49 38.17
N LYS A 348 3.39 40.60 37.72
CA LYS A 348 4.46 41.32 38.45
C LYS A 348 4.13 42.81 38.64
N ASP A 349 3.60 43.45 37.61
CA ASP A 349 3.26 44.89 37.65
C ASP A 349 2.02 45.20 38.50
N ASN A 350 1.27 44.18 38.93
CA ASN A 350 0.07 44.27 39.77
C ASN A 350 0.22 43.56 41.13
N ASP A 351 1.47 43.28 41.56
CA ASP A 351 1.81 42.56 42.80
C ASP A 351 1.11 41.18 42.97
N PHE A 352 0.69 40.54 41.87
CA PHE A 352 0.13 39.18 41.90
C PHE A 352 1.25 38.13 41.98
N PRO A 353 1.13 37.08 42.82
CA PRO A 353 2.18 36.10 42.95
C PRO A 353 2.24 35.14 41.74
N ALA A 354 3.47 34.75 41.38
CA ALA A 354 3.73 33.81 40.29
C ALA A 354 3.31 32.36 40.66
N TYR A 355 2.03 32.05 40.48
CA TYR A 355 1.46 30.72 40.73
C TYR A 355 1.10 29.96 39.44
N TRP A 356 0.75 28.68 39.58
CA TRP A 356 0.35 27.80 38.48
C TRP A 356 -0.79 28.31 37.56
N PRO A 357 -1.72 29.21 37.95
CA PRO A 357 -2.70 29.75 36.99
C PRO A 357 -2.05 30.59 35.88
N LEU A 358 -0.89 31.21 36.12
CA LEU A 358 -0.13 31.95 35.08
C LEU A 358 0.46 31.00 34.04
N LEU A 359 0.79 29.76 34.41
CA LEU A 359 1.15 28.72 33.46
C LEU A 359 -0.01 28.42 32.48
N ALA A 360 -1.26 28.49 32.94
CA ALA A 360 -2.43 28.31 32.07
C ALA A 360 -2.66 29.51 31.12
N ALA A 361 -2.19 30.71 31.45
CA ALA A 361 -2.26 31.87 30.56
C ALA A 361 -1.36 31.74 29.31
N GLY A 362 -0.33 30.88 29.36
CA GLY A 362 0.47 30.49 28.20
C GLY A 362 -0.24 29.54 27.22
N LEU A 363 -1.45 29.07 27.50
CA LEU A 363 -2.16 28.16 26.59
C LEU A 363 -2.85 28.94 25.47
N ASN A 364 -2.34 28.82 24.24
CA ASN A 364 -2.89 29.49 23.06
C ASN A 364 -3.67 28.48 22.16
N PRO A 365 -4.98 28.27 22.39
CA PRO A 365 -5.77 27.33 21.60
C PRO A 365 -5.92 27.74 20.14
N ALA A 366 -5.75 29.03 19.79
CA ALA A 366 -5.80 29.49 18.40
C ALA A 366 -4.59 28.98 17.57
N GLY A 367 -3.49 28.59 18.22
CA GLY A 367 -2.34 27.93 17.56
C GLY A 367 -2.57 26.45 17.21
N LEU A 368 -3.62 25.82 17.73
CA LEU A 368 -3.93 24.40 17.51
C LEU A 368 -4.74 24.16 16.23
N ASN A 369 -4.03 24.12 15.10
CA ASN A 369 -4.58 23.53 13.88
C ASN A 369 -4.98 22.06 14.09
N ILE A 370 -5.99 21.59 13.34
CA ILE A 370 -6.49 20.20 13.37
C ILE A 370 -5.37 19.14 13.19
N TRP A 371 -4.31 19.51 12.46
CA TRP A 371 -3.10 18.71 12.24
C TRP A 371 -2.34 18.37 13.54
N TYR A 372 -2.33 19.26 14.53
CA TYR A 372 -1.73 19.00 15.84
C TYR A 372 -2.73 18.41 16.83
N LEU A 373 -4.00 18.84 16.74
CA LEU A 373 -5.07 18.43 17.65
C LEU A 373 -5.35 16.93 17.60
N LEU A 374 -5.55 16.36 16.40
CA LEU A 374 -5.88 14.93 16.25
C LEU A 374 -4.78 13.97 16.78
N PRO A 375 -3.51 14.10 16.38
CA PRO A 375 -2.45 13.24 16.92
C PRO A 375 -2.18 13.52 18.40
N GLY A 376 -2.31 14.78 18.86
CA GLY A 376 -2.14 15.14 20.27
C GLY A 376 -3.18 14.48 21.18
N VAL A 377 -4.47 14.60 20.84
CA VAL A 377 -5.55 13.93 21.58
C VAL A 377 -5.41 12.40 21.48
N SER A 378 -5.03 11.86 20.33
CA SER A 378 -4.75 10.42 20.19
C SER A 378 -3.60 9.95 21.10
N ALA A 379 -2.52 10.74 21.21
CA ALA A 379 -1.38 10.44 22.09
C ALA A 379 -1.78 10.50 23.58
N LEU A 380 -2.57 11.51 23.98
CA LEU A 380 -3.12 11.58 25.34
C LEU A 380 -4.00 10.37 25.67
N LEU A 381 -4.89 9.98 24.76
CA LEU A 381 -5.72 8.78 24.92
C LEU A 381 -4.87 7.49 24.97
N SER A 382 -3.76 7.43 24.22
CA SER A 382 -2.80 6.31 24.29
C SER A 382 -2.21 6.17 25.70
N LEU A 383 -1.82 7.29 26.33
CA LEU A 383 -1.30 7.30 27.70
C LEU A 383 -2.37 6.88 28.71
N VAL A 384 -3.61 7.38 28.59
CA VAL A 384 -4.71 6.98 29.48
C VAL A 384 -5.00 5.47 29.36
N VAL A 385 -5.09 4.94 28.13
CA VAL A 385 -5.27 3.50 27.88
C VAL A 385 -4.12 2.69 28.47
N PHE A 386 -2.87 3.15 28.31
CA PHE A 386 -1.68 2.48 28.85
C PHE A 386 -1.67 2.46 30.38
N VAL A 387 -1.89 3.60 31.04
CA VAL A 387 -1.91 3.70 32.51
C VAL A 387 -3.05 2.84 33.09
N TRP A 388 -4.22 2.84 32.47
CA TRP A 388 -5.34 2.01 32.91
C TRP A 388 -5.05 0.51 32.73
N ALA A 389 -4.51 0.10 31.58
CA ALA A 389 -4.05 -1.26 31.32
C ALA A 389 -2.95 -1.71 32.32
N MET A 390 -2.00 -0.82 32.65
CA MET A 390 -0.96 -1.04 33.65
C MET A 390 -1.55 -1.26 35.05
N GLN A 391 -2.58 -0.48 35.43
CA GLN A 391 -3.28 -0.60 36.71
C GLN A 391 -4.08 -1.90 36.79
N ILE A 392 -4.81 -2.28 35.74
CA ILE A 392 -5.53 -3.56 35.65
C ILE A 392 -4.54 -4.72 35.77
N SER A 393 -3.45 -4.71 34.99
CA SER A 393 -2.37 -5.70 35.08
C SER A 393 -1.80 -5.84 36.49
N SER A 394 -1.60 -4.71 37.19
CA SER A 394 -1.12 -4.72 38.59
C SER A 394 -2.13 -5.34 39.55
N ARG A 395 -3.42 -5.00 39.42
CA ARG A 395 -4.50 -5.55 40.28
C ARG A 395 -4.66 -7.06 40.07
N VAL A 396 -4.65 -7.53 38.83
CA VAL A 396 -4.74 -8.97 38.52
C VAL A 396 -3.54 -9.73 39.06
N ARG A 397 -2.32 -9.19 38.94
CA ARG A 397 -1.10 -9.86 39.41
C ARG A 397 -0.96 -9.87 40.93
N LEU A 398 -1.25 -8.75 41.60
CA LEU A 398 -1.02 -8.59 43.04
C LEU A 398 -2.20 -9.05 43.91
N LEU A 399 -3.44 -8.90 43.42
CA LEU A 399 -4.66 -9.15 44.21
C LEU A 399 -5.48 -10.33 43.67
N GLN A 400 -5.05 -10.96 42.56
CA GLN A 400 -5.80 -12.01 41.82
C GLN A 400 -7.24 -11.61 41.41
N ARG A 401 -7.59 -10.33 41.53
CA ARG A 401 -8.92 -9.80 41.21
C ARG A 401 -9.00 -9.43 39.74
N PHE A 402 -9.76 -10.22 38.99
CA PHE A 402 -10.04 -9.95 37.59
C PHE A 402 -10.94 -8.71 37.42
N PRO A 403 -10.76 -7.93 36.34
CA PRO A 403 -11.57 -6.74 36.06
C PRO A 403 -12.98 -7.12 35.60
N ASP A 404 -13.97 -6.33 36.01
CA ASP A 404 -15.36 -6.50 35.58
C ASP A 404 -15.51 -6.27 34.08
N GLN A 405 -16.50 -6.92 33.45
CA GLN A 405 -16.78 -6.79 32.01
C GLN A 405 -17.02 -5.32 31.58
N LEU A 406 -17.62 -4.50 32.44
CA LEU A 406 -17.80 -3.07 32.18
C LEU A 406 -16.45 -2.33 32.06
N THR A 407 -15.47 -2.66 32.91
CA THR A 407 -14.12 -2.07 32.87
C THR A 407 -13.42 -2.44 31.57
N LEU A 408 -13.48 -3.72 31.17
CA LEU A 408 -12.91 -4.19 29.91
C LEU A 408 -13.59 -3.55 28.70
N TRP A 409 -14.92 -3.40 28.73
CA TRP A 409 -15.70 -2.73 27.68
C TRP A 409 -15.34 -1.25 27.56
N CYS A 410 -15.18 -0.52 28.68
CA CYS A 410 -14.74 0.87 28.65
C CYS A 410 -13.33 1.00 28.06
N LEU A 411 -12.39 0.14 28.46
CA LEU A 411 -11.03 0.12 27.90
C LEU A 411 -11.04 -0.19 26.39
N TYR A 412 -11.87 -1.15 25.95
CA TYR A 412 -12.08 -1.47 24.55
C TYR A 412 -12.63 -0.29 23.75
N LYS A 413 -13.65 0.40 24.27
CA LYS A 413 -14.25 1.59 23.63
C LYS A 413 -13.29 2.77 23.57
N LEU A 414 -12.53 3.02 24.63
CA LEU A 414 -11.52 4.07 24.67
C LEU A 414 -10.41 3.81 23.63
N ASN A 415 -9.97 2.56 23.51
CA ASN A 415 -9.02 2.15 22.48
C ASN A 415 -9.61 2.27 21.06
N ALA A 416 -10.88 1.93 20.87
CA ALA A 416 -11.55 2.11 19.57
C ALA A 416 -11.65 3.59 19.17
N ALA A 417 -11.95 4.49 20.11
CA ALA A 417 -11.99 5.93 19.88
C ALA A 417 -10.60 6.51 19.52
N LYS A 418 -9.56 6.08 20.24
CA LYS A 418 -8.16 6.39 19.90
C LYS A 418 -7.78 5.94 18.49
N ASN A 419 -8.14 4.71 18.12
CA ASN A 419 -7.82 4.15 16.81
C ASN A 419 -8.57 4.89 15.69
N PHE A 420 -9.81 5.31 15.94
CA PHE A 420 -10.56 6.19 15.04
C PHE A 420 -9.82 7.53 14.85
N LEU A 421 -9.39 8.20 15.91
CA LEU A 421 -8.62 9.47 15.80
C LEU A 421 -7.29 9.31 15.07
N SER A 422 -6.60 8.17 15.25
CA SER A 422 -5.37 7.85 14.50
C SER A 422 -5.65 7.69 13.00
N ILE A 423 -6.77 7.07 12.62
CA ILE A 423 -7.21 6.96 11.23
C ILE A 423 -7.66 8.33 10.68
N SER A 424 -8.39 9.14 11.46
CA SER A 424 -8.73 10.51 11.09
C SER A 424 -7.49 11.38 10.88
N THR A 425 -6.43 11.19 11.68
CA THR A 425 -5.13 11.87 11.50
C THR A 425 -4.50 11.50 10.15
N VAL A 426 -4.51 10.21 9.77
CA VAL A 426 -4.03 9.77 8.45
C VAL A 426 -4.87 10.39 7.32
N LEU A 427 -6.20 10.40 7.44
CA LEU A 427 -7.10 11.00 6.44
C LEU A 427 -6.90 12.51 6.29
N VAL A 428 -6.78 13.26 7.40
CA VAL A 428 -6.46 14.70 7.36
C VAL A 428 -5.07 14.94 6.77
N GLY A 429 -4.10 14.06 7.05
CA GLY A 429 -2.78 14.08 6.43
C GLY A 429 -2.81 13.88 4.92
N PHE A 430 -3.66 12.99 4.41
CA PHE A 430 -3.89 12.85 2.98
C PHE A 430 -4.48 14.12 2.36
N CYS A 431 -5.50 14.71 2.99
CA CYS A 431 -6.10 15.96 2.51
C CYS A 431 -5.06 17.09 2.50
N PHE A 432 -4.25 17.21 3.56
CA PHE A 432 -3.19 18.22 3.64
C PHE A 432 -2.09 18.00 2.58
N LEU A 433 -1.62 16.77 2.39
CA LEU A 433 -0.65 16.45 1.33
C LEU A 433 -1.23 16.69 -0.07
N LEU A 434 -2.50 16.38 -0.30
CA LEU A 434 -3.19 16.65 -1.56
C LEU A 434 -3.27 18.16 -1.85
N VAL A 435 -3.68 18.96 -0.87
CA VAL A 435 -3.73 20.44 -0.99
C VAL A 435 -2.32 21.01 -1.16
N TYR A 436 -1.34 20.55 -0.39
CA TYR A 436 0.05 20.99 -0.52
C TYR A 436 0.61 20.70 -1.93
N TYR A 437 0.52 19.46 -2.40
CA TYR A 437 0.99 19.10 -3.73
C TYR A 437 0.18 19.78 -4.85
N SER A 438 -1.11 20.08 -4.64
CA SER A 438 -1.90 20.84 -5.62
C SER A 438 -1.49 22.31 -5.68
N SER A 439 -1.34 22.97 -4.53
CA SER A 439 -0.89 24.36 -4.42
C SER A 439 0.55 24.58 -4.91
N SER A 440 1.40 23.55 -4.84
CA SER A 440 2.77 23.57 -5.36
C SER A 440 2.89 23.04 -6.79
N CYS A 441 1.78 22.72 -7.45
CA CYS A 441 1.74 22.15 -8.81
C CYS A 441 2.60 20.87 -9.00
N LEU A 442 2.70 20.06 -7.93
CA LEU A 442 3.44 18.80 -7.87
C LEU A 442 2.56 17.56 -8.11
N LEU A 443 1.24 17.72 -8.17
CA LEU A 443 0.33 16.61 -8.51
C LEU A 443 0.43 16.21 -9.99
N PRO A 444 0.28 14.91 -10.33
CA PRO A 444 0.01 14.48 -11.70
C PRO A 444 -1.19 15.22 -12.29
N SER A 445 -1.10 15.69 -13.53
CA SER A 445 -2.08 16.63 -14.11
C SER A 445 -3.52 16.16 -14.06
N ALA A 446 -3.81 14.87 -14.25
CA ALA A 446 -5.18 14.37 -14.19
C ALA A 446 -5.73 14.26 -12.74
N LEU A 447 -4.86 14.16 -11.73
CA LEU A 447 -5.25 14.45 -10.34
C LEU A 447 -5.45 15.95 -10.12
N GLN A 448 -4.59 16.80 -10.71
CA GLN A 448 -4.78 18.26 -10.66
C GLN A 448 -6.11 18.68 -11.31
N SER A 449 -6.51 18.09 -12.44
CA SER A 449 -7.82 18.32 -13.09
C SER A 449 -8.99 17.84 -12.24
N ALA A 450 -8.83 16.72 -11.50
CA ALA A 450 -9.85 16.25 -10.57
C ALA A 450 -9.97 17.17 -9.34
N VAL A 451 -8.86 17.74 -8.86
CA VAL A 451 -8.83 18.67 -7.71
C VAL A 451 -9.30 20.08 -8.10
N SER A 452 -8.97 20.56 -9.31
CA SER A 452 -9.46 21.84 -9.82
C SER A 452 -10.96 21.79 -10.12
N ALA A 453 -11.49 20.66 -10.62
CA ALA A 453 -12.93 20.43 -10.76
C ALA A 453 -13.70 20.42 -9.42
N LEU A 454 -13.00 20.33 -8.28
CA LEU A 454 -13.56 20.48 -6.93
C LEU A 454 -13.40 21.91 -6.36
N ASN A 455 -12.90 22.87 -7.15
CA ASN A 455 -12.62 24.25 -6.76
C ASN A 455 -11.69 24.39 -5.53
N ILE A 456 -10.81 23.42 -5.28
CA ILE A 456 -9.97 23.39 -4.07
C ILE A 456 -8.81 24.39 -4.16
N THR A 457 -8.10 24.40 -5.29
CA THR A 457 -6.99 25.33 -5.60
C THR A 457 -6.77 25.40 -7.12
N GLU A 458 -6.64 26.61 -7.67
CA GLU A 458 -6.08 26.80 -9.01
C GLU A 458 -4.55 26.91 -8.91
N CYS A 459 -3.83 26.22 -9.79
CA CYS A 459 -2.41 26.52 -10.00
C CYS A 459 -2.31 27.82 -10.78
N GLY A 460 -1.99 28.91 -10.09
CA GLY A 460 -1.56 30.14 -10.75
C GLY A 460 -0.29 29.91 -11.57
N PRO A 461 -0.12 30.59 -12.72
CA PRO A 461 1.04 30.47 -13.59
C PRO A 461 2.33 31.09 -13.00
#